data_AF-A0A6P0ILQ0-F1
#
_entry.id   AF-A0A6P0ILQ0-F1
#
_cell.length_a   1.000
_cell.length_b   1.000
_cell.length_c   1.000
_cell.angle_alpha   90.00
_cell.angle_beta   90.00
_cell.angle_gamma   90.00
#
_symmetry.space_group_name_H-M   'P 1'
#
loop_
_entity.id
_entity.type
_entity.pdbx_description
1 polymer ?
#
loop_
_entity_poly.entity_id
_entity_poly.type
_entity_poly.pdbx_seq_one_letter_code
_entity_poly.pdbx_strand_id
1 'polypeptide(L)'
;RLGVLDAAECPPTFCTPPDLVQGIIAGGAGALVRSSEDLEDRREDGAKAIAHRRVHDLDVVVGITAGGTTPFVHGALQEARRRGATTIAIACVPPEQVSIDADIDIRLLVGPEILAGSTRLKAGTVTKMALNILSTGAMVKLGKVYGNRMVDVAVTNKKLHDRALRILKDLTNLSREDCAHLLERSGRQVKLALLMYWTGLDQVEGASFLQQNQSDLRAALQSWKQTSTPSKLN
;
A
#
# COMPACT_ATOMS: atom_id res chain seq x y z
N ARG A 1 -11.06 -9.13 -8.53
CA ARG A 1 -11.80 -8.38 -7.47
C ARG A 1 -10.92 -8.02 -6.28
N LEU A 2 -10.22 -8.97 -5.64
CA LEU A 2 -9.42 -8.71 -4.43
C LEU A 2 -8.37 -7.59 -4.59
N GLY A 3 -7.72 -7.47 -5.76
CA GLY A 3 -6.81 -6.35 -6.02
C GLY A 3 -7.50 -4.97 -6.00
N VAL A 4 -8.77 -4.89 -6.43
CA VAL A 4 -9.57 -3.65 -6.35
C VAL A 4 -9.93 -3.34 -4.90
N LEU A 5 -10.24 -4.37 -4.10
CA LEU A 5 -10.54 -4.20 -2.67
C LEU A 5 -9.34 -3.64 -1.91
N ASP A 6 -8.16 -4.24 -2.06
CA ASP A 6 -6.94 -3.79 -1.38
C ASP A 6 -6.52 -2.37 -1.82
N ALA A 7 -6.61 -2.07 -3.12
CA ALA A 7 -6.37 -0.73 -3.66
C ALA A 7 -7.33 0.32 -3.07
N ALA A 8 -8.62 0.01 -2.95
CA ALA A 8 -9.63 0.91 -2.41
C ALA A 8 -9.42 1.22 -0.91
N GLU A 9 -8.76 0.33 -0.17
CA GLU A 9 -8.44 0.53 1.24
C GLU A 9 -7.18 1.40 1.45
N CYS A 10 -6.33 1.58 0.43
CA CYS A 10 -5.10 2.36 0.58
C CYS A 10 -5.32 3.85 0.89
N PRO A 11 -6.16 4.61 0.14
CA PRO A 11 -6.41 6.03 0.43
C PRO A 11 -6.94 6.30 1.84
N PRO A 12 -8.01 5.63 2.34
CA PRO A 12 -8.53 5.91 3.68
C PRO A 12 -7.62 5.40 4.82
N THR A 13 -6.71 4.46 4.54
CA THR A 13 -5.84 3.84 5.55
C THR A 13 -4.52 4.59 5.69
N PHE A 14 -3.89 4.94 4.58
CA PHE A 14 -2.53 5.50 4.52
C PHE A 14 -2.47 6.92 3.94
N CYS A 15 -3.63 7.54 3.70
CA CYS A 15 -3.77 8.88 3.11
C CYS A 15 -2.98 9.00 1.80
N THR A 16 -3.07 7.98 0.96
CA THR A 16 -2.43 7.96 -0.34
C THR A 16 -3.35 8.57 -1.39
N PRO A 17 -2.78 9.19 -2.42
CA PRO A 17 -3.50 9.45 -3.67
C PRO A 17 -4.12 8.14 -4.22
N PRO A 18 -5.33 8.19 -4.81
CA PRO A 18 -6.01 6.99 -5.32
C PRO A 18 -5.33 6.37 -6.56
N ASP A 19 -4.44 7.11 -7.22
CA ASP A 19 -3.61 6.68 -8.33
C ASP A 19 -2.34 5.93 -7.91
N LEU A 20 -1.94 5.99 -6.63
CA LEU A 20 -0.75 5.31 -6.13
C LEU A 20 -0.90 3.78 -6.11
N VAL A 21 -2.08 3.27 -5.76
CA VAL A 21 -2.40 1.83 -5.77
C VAL A 21 -3.71 1.64 -6.51
N GLN A 22 -3.67 0.95 -7.64
CA GLN A 22 -4.80 0.82 -8.55
C GLN A 22 -5.18 -0.64 -8.78
N GLY A 23 -6.48 -0.95 -8.66
CA GLY A 23 -7.02 -2.26 -9.01
C GLY A 23 -7.50 -2.29 -10.46
N ILE A 24 -7.02 -3.28 -11.22
CA ILE A 24 -7.48 -3.58 -12.59
C ILE A 24 -8.21 -4.93 -12.56
N ILE A 25 -9.34 -5.01 -13.25
CA ILE A 25 -10.14 -6.24 -13.36
C ILE A 25 -10.58 -6.43 -14.81
N ALA A 26 -10.50 -7.67 -15.30
CA ALA A 26 -11.06 -8.05 -16.60
C ALA A 26 -12.54 -7.64 -16.66
N GLY A 27 -12.94 -6.99 -17.75
CA GLY A 27 -14.29 -6.43 -17.91
C GLY A 27 -14.61 -5.14 -17.15
N GLY A 28 -13.64 -4.55 -16.46
CA GLY A 28 -13.77 -3.22 -15.87
C GLY A 28 -14.77 -3.16 -14.71
N ALA A 29 -15.32 -1.96 -14.43
CA ALA A 29 -16.13 -1.71 -13.23
C ALA A 29 -17.38 -2.60 -13.13
N GLY A 30 -18.00 -2.96 -14.26
CA GLY A 30 -19.16 -3.86 -14.28
C GLY A 30 -18.84 -5.25 -13.71
N ALA A 31 -17.59 -5.72 -13.87
CA ALA A 31 -17.14 -7.02 -13.37
C ALA A 31 -17.09 -7.11 -11.83
N LEU A 32 -17.15 -5.97 -11.13
CA LEU A 32 -17.19 -5.93 -9.66
C LEU A 32 -18.49 -6.51 -9.12
N VAL A 33 -19.60 -6.28 -9.80
CA VAL A 33 -20.94 -6.67 -9.33
C VAL A 33 -21.46 -7.92 -10.06
N ARG A 34 -21.03 -8.14 -11.31
CA ARG A 34 -21.44 -9.30 -12.12
C ARG A 34 -20.21 -10.00 -12.67
N SER A 35 -20.17 -11.32 -12.66
CA SER A 35 -19.07 -12.06 -13.29
C SER A 35 -19.19 -12.01 -14.81
N SER A 36 -18.05 -12.00 -15.49
CA SER A 36 -17.98 -12.15 -16.94
C SER A 36 -16.74 -12.97 -17.24
N GLU A 37 -16.94 -14.29 -17.41
CA GLU A 37 -15.86 -15.27 -17.55
C GLU A 37 -15.13 -15.10 -18.89
N ASP A 38 -15.86 -14.84 -19.99
CA ASP A 38 -15.29 -14.63 -21.33
C ASP A 38 -14.23 -13.51 -21.41
N LEU A 39 -14.28 -12.54 -20.50
CA LEU A 39 -13.35 -11.41 -20.49
C LEU A 39 -12.00 -11.78 -19.87
N GLU A 40 -11.93 -12.84 -19.07
CA GLU A 40 -10.68 -13.36 -18.49
C GLU A 40 -9.81 -14.08 -19.55
N ASP A 41 -10.43 -14.58 -20.62
CA ASP A 41 -9.77 -15.29 -21.72
C ASP A 41 -9.14 -14.37 -22.77
N ARG A 42 -9.31 -13.05 -22.64
CA ARG A 42 -8.82 -12.06 -23.60
C ARG A 42 -7.45 -11.51 -23.21
N ARG A 43 -6.39 -12.14 -23.70
CA ARG A 43 -4.99 -11.68 -23.50
C ARG A 43 -4.77 -10.22 -23.90
N GLU A 44 -5.29 -9.82 -25.06
CA GLU A 44 -5.15 -8.45 -25.56
C GLU A 44 -5.78 -7.40 -24.65
N ASP A 45 -6.88 -7.74 -23.96
CA ASP A 45 -7.56 -6.82 -23.06
C ASP A 45 -6.70 -6.52 -21.83
N GLY A 46 -5.93 -7.50 -21.35
CA GLY A 46 -4.92 -7.31 -20.31
C GLY A 46 -3.86 -6.32 -20.73
N ALA A 47 -3.28 -6.51 -21.92
CA ALA A 47 -2.29 -5.58 -22.47
C ALA A 47 -2.86 -4.17 -22.67
N LYS A 48 -4.09 -4.06 -23.22
CA LYS A 48 -4.80 -2.78 -23.38
C LYS A 48 -5.05 -2.09 -22.04
N ALA A 49 -5.38 -2.83 -20.99
CA ALA A 49 -5.60 -2.26 -19.67
C ALA A 49 -4.31 -1.64 -19.09
N ILE A 50 -3.17 -2.32 -19.22
CA ILE A 50 -1.85 -1.80 -18.82
C ILE A 50 -1.47 -0.58 -19.64
N ALA A 51 -1.65 -0.62 -20.96
CA ALA A 51 -1.39 0.51 -21.84
C ALA A 51 -2.26 1.73 -21.53
N HIS A 52 -3.55 1.52 -21.27
CA HIS A 52 -4.51 2.58 -20.93
C HIS A 52 -4.14 3.31 -19.63
N ARG A 53 -3.60 2.56 -18.65
CA ARG A 53 -3.11 3.12 -17.37
C ARG A 53 -1.76 3.82 -17.49
N ARG A 54 -1.15 3.81 -18.69
CA ARG A 54 0.16 4.43 -18.97
C ARG A 54 1.27 3.90 -18.05
N VAL A 55 1.19 2.61 -17.72
CA VAL A 55 2.24 1.92 -16.95
C VAL A 55 3.60 2.13 -17.61
N HIS A 56 4.62 2.37 -16.78
CA HIS A 56 6.00 2.59 -17.20
C HIS A 56 7.00 1.96 -16.21
N ASP A 57 8.28 2.25 -16.39
CA ASP A 57 9.43 1.67 -15.69
C ASP A 57 9.53 1.96 -14.18
N LEU A 58 8.79 2.95 -13.66
CA LEU A 58 8.72 3.21 -12.21
C LEU A 58 7.53 2.52 -11.54
N ASP A 59 6.70 1.83 -12.32
CA ASP A 59 5.53 1.12 -11.82
C ASP A 59 5.84 -0.35 -11.48
N VAL A 60 5.00 -0.91 -10.63
CA VAL A 60 4.97 -2.35 -10.32
C VAL A 60 3.62 -2.91 -10.69
N VAL A 61 3.59 -3.98 -11.48
CA VAL A 61 2.36 -4.67 -11.89
C VAL A 61 2.27 -6.04 -11.23
N VAL A 62 1.22 -6.24 -10.43
CA VAL A 62 0.93 -7.52 -9.75
C VAL A 62 -0.17 -8.27 -10.50
N GLY A 63 0.19 -9.33 -11.21
CA GLY A 63 -0.74 -10.24 -11.89
C GLY A 63 -1.28 -11.29 -10.92
N ILE A 64 -2.61 -11.40 -10.82
CA ILE A 64 -3.28 -12.29 -9.85
C ILE A 64 -4.11 -13.33 -10.59
N THR A 65 -3.73 -14.60 -10.50
CA THR A 65 -4.49 -15.71 -11.09
C THR A 65 -4.34 -16.98 -10.24
N ALA A 66 -5.44 -17.47 -9.65
CA ALA A 66 -5.37 -18.62 -8.76
C ALA A 66 -4.81 -19.87 -9.45
N GLY A 67 -5.26 -20.15 -10.68
CA GLY A 67 -4.82 -21.30 -11.48
C GLY A 67 -3.55 -21.07 -12.30
N GLY A 68 -3.03 -19.84 -12.35
CA GLY A 68 -1.81 -19.51 -13.10
C GLY A 68 -2.00 -19.32 -14.60
N THR A 69 -3.15 -19.69 -15.19
CA THR A 69 -3.33 -19.76 -16.66
C THR A 69 -4.14 -18.62 -17.28
N THR A 70 -4.71 -17.71 -16.49
CA THR A 70 -5.66 -16.69 -16.97
C THR A 70 -5.07 -15.78 -18.06
N PRO A 71 -5.54 -15.85 -19.33
CA PRO A 71 -4.92 -15.13 -20.45
C PRO A 71 -4.84 -13.61 -20.27
N PHE A 72 -5.89 -12.98 -19.70
CA PHE A 72 -5.89 -11.55 -19.38
C PHE A 72 -4.68 -11.16 -18.50
N VAL A 73 -4.38 -11.96 -17.48
CA VAL A 73 -3.27 -11.69 -16.56
C VAL A 73 -1.92 -11.84 -17.26
N HIS A 74 -1.75 -12.88 -18.08
CA HIS A 74 -0.54 -13.07 -18.88
C HIS A 74 -0.29 -11.91 -19.86
N GLY A 75 -1.34 -11.43 -20.53
CA GLY A 75 -1.23 -10.28 -21.43
C GLY A 75 -0.87 -8.98 -20.71
N ALA A 76 -1.41 -8.78 -19.50
CA ALA A 76 -1.05 -7.64 -18.65
C ALA A 76 0.42 -7.69 -18.20
N LEU A 77 0.89 -8.83 -17.69
CA LEU A 77 2.28 -8.99 -17.25
C LEU A 77 3.27 -8.79 -18.42
N GLN A 78 2.97 -9.37 -19.59
CA GLN A 78 3.80 -9.25 -20.77
C GLN A 78 3.93 -7.78 -21.23
N GLU A 79 2.82 -7.04 -21.29
CA GLU A 79 2.85 -5.62 -21.68
C GLU A 79 3.53 -4.74 -20.62
N ALA A 80 3.35 -5.05 -19.33
CA ALA A 80 4.02 -4.35 -18.24
C ALA A 80 5.54 -4.49 -18.34
N ARG A 81 6.04 -5.72 -18.53
CA ARG A 81 7.47 -5.98 -18.76
C ARG A 81 7.98 -5.25 -20.00
N ARG A 82 7.24 -5.30 -21.12
CA ARG A 82 7.63 -4.60 -22.35
C ARG A 82 7.79 -3.08 -22.13
N ARG A 83 7.08 -2.51 -21.17
CA ARG A 83 7.15 -1.10 -20.76
C ARG A 83 8.22 -0.81 -19.70
N GLY A 84 8.95 -1.83 -19.24
CA GLY A 84 9.99 -1.72 -18.23
C GLY A 84 9.50 -1.78 -16.80
N ALA A 85 8.19 -1.98 -16.56
CA ALA A 85 7.65 -2.08 -15.21
C ALA A 85 8.13 -3.36 -14.52
N THR A 86 8.33 -3.31 -13.20
CA THR A 86 8.59 -4.53 -12.42
C THR A 86 7.32 -5.37 -12.35
N THR A 87 7.44 -6.67 -12.59
CA THR A 87 6.31 -7.59 -12.66
C THR A 87 6.33 -8.61 -11.53
N ILE A 88 5.17 -8.81 -10.91
CA ILE A 88 4.96 -9.80 -9.85
C ILE A 88 3.80 -10.71 -10.25
N ALA A 89 3.98 -12.02 -10.20
CA ALA A 89 2.90 -12.98 -10.36
C ALA A 89 2.48 -13.56 -9.01
N ILE A 90 1.17 -13.69 -8.79
CA ILE A 90 0.58 -14.40 -7.66
C ILE A 90 -0.31 -15.54 -8.19
N ALA A 91 0.04 -16.77 -7.86
CA ALA A 91 -0.72 -17.96 -8.19
C ALA A 91 -0.80 -18.96 -7.03
N CYS A 92 -1.76 -19.89 -7.08
CA CYS A 92 -1.97 -20.90 -6.05
C CYS A 92 -1.66 -22.33 -6.53
N VAL A 93 -0.90 -22.43 -7.63
CA VAL A 93 -0.43 -23.68 -8.22
C VAL A 93 1.10 -23.73 -8.23
N PRO A 94 1.72 -24.93 -8.13
CA PRO A 94 3.17 -25.06 -8.17
C PRO A 94 3.76 -24.52 -9.48
N PRO A 95 5.00 -23.99 -9.46
CA PRO A 95 5.65 -23.48 -10.66
C PRO A 95 5.87 -24.56 -11.72
N GLU A 96 5.96 -25.83 -11.33
CA GLU A 96 6.08 -26.98 -12.24
C GLU A 96 4.80 -27.20 -13.06
N GLN A 97 3.64 -26.76 -12.57
CA GLN A 97 2.36 -26.92 -13.26
C GLN A 97 2.14 -25.81 -14.30
N VAL A 98 2.49 -24.57 -13.96
CA VAL A 98 2.31 -23.41 -14.85
C VAL A 98 3.46 -22.43 -14.65
N SER A 99 4.28 -22.27 -15.69
CA SER A 99 5.28 -21.20 -15.76
C SER A 99 4.59 -19.86 -16.02
N ILE A 100 4.97 -18.83 -15.27
CA ILE A 100 4.49 -17.46 -15.44
C ILE A 100 5.73 -16.58 -15.58
N ASP A 101 5.82 -15.85 -16.69
CA ASP A 101 6.94 -14.95 -16.94
C ASP A 101 6.75 -13.66 -16.13
N ALA A 102 7.34 -13.59 -14.94
CA ALA A 102 7.31 -12.47 -13.97
C ALA A 102 8.69 -12.31 -13.32
N ASP A 103 9.07 -11.08 -12.94
CA ASP A 103 10.36 -10.83 -12.26
C ASP A 103 10.35 -11.42 -10.83
N ILE A 104 9.17 -11.44 -10.20
CA ILE A 104 8.94 -12.07 -8.91
C ILE A 104 7.74 -13.03 -9.03
N ASP A 105 7.93 -14.29 -8.67
CA ASP A 105 6.88 -15.31 -8.72
C ASP A 105 6.49 -15.79 -7.30
N ILE A 106 5.27 -15.46 -6.86
CA ILE A 106 4.73 -15.78 -5.53
C ILE A 106 3.71 -16.92 -5.65
N ARG A 107 4.06 -18.10 -5.12
CA ARG A 107 3.22 -19.30 -5.13
C ARG A 107 2.61 -19.58 -3.75
N LEU A 108 1.30 -19.35 -3.64
CA LEU A 108 0.51 -19.53 -2.41
C LEU A 108 -0.17 -20.91 -2.42
N LEU A 109 0.60 -21.97 -2.20
CA LEU A 109 0.11 -23.35 -2.29
C LEU A 109 -0.86 -23.69 -1.15
N VAL A 110 -2.15 -23.81 -1.46
CA VAL A 110 -3.21 -24.10 -0.49
C VAL A 110 -3.79 -25.51 -0.59
N GLY A 111 -3.34 -26.29 -1.58
CA GLY A 111 -3.89 -27.61 -1.91
C GLY A 111 -5.33 -27.56 -2.47
N PRO A 112 -5.97 -28.73 -2.68
CA PRO A 112 -7.31 -28.82 -3.26
C PRO A 112 -8.37 -28.07 -2.46
N GLU A 113 -9.27 -27.37 -3.13
CA GLU A 113 -10.41 -26.69 -2.48
C GLU A 113 -11.45 -27.70 -1.98
N ILE A 114 -12.18 -27.35 -0.92
CA ILE A 114 -13.24 -28.21 -0.37
C ILE A 114 -14.36 -28.47 -1.39
N LEU A 115 -14.67 -27.45 -2.21
CA LEU A 115 -15.45 -27.59 -3.44
C LEU A 115 -14.45 -27.51 -4.60
N ALA A 116 -14.25 -28.62 -5.32
CA ALA A 116 -13.28 -28.70 -6.40
C ALA A 116 -13.47 -27.54 -7.40
N GLY A 117 -12.39 -26.83 -7.71
CA GLY A 117 -12.37 -25.67 -8.61
C GLY A 117 -12.86 -24.35 -8.00
N SER A 118 -13.46 -24.34 -6.81
CA SER A 118 -13.96 -23.12 -6.16
C SER A 118 -12.84 -22.30 -5.49
N THR A 119 -11.91 -21.77 -6.30
CA THR A 119 -10.73 -20.99 -5.87
C THR A 119 -11.07 -19.68 -5.16
N ARG A 120 -12.33 -19.23 -5.16
CA ARG A 120 -12.79 -18.11 -4.32
C ARG A 120 -12.64 -18.36 -2.82
N LEU A 121 -12.37 -19.61 -2.39
CA LEU A 121 -12.27 -20.04 -1.00
C LEU A 121 -10.84 -19.85 -0.45
N LYS A 122 -10.03 -20.92 -0.35
CA LYS A 122 -8.69 -20.82 0.24
C LYS A 122 -7.77 -19.96 -0.60
N ALA A 123 -7.73 -20.18 -1.92
CA ALA A 123 -6.88 -19.41 -2.82
C ALA A 123 -7.22 -17.91 -2.79
N GLY A 124 -8.50 -17.55 -2.78
CA GLY A 124 -8.96 -16.17 -2.57
C GLY A 124 -8.53 -15.60 -1.22
N THR A 125 -8.64 -16.39 -0.15
CA THR A 125 -8.26 -15.95 1.22
C THR A 125 -6.76 -15.65 1.31
N VAL A 126 -5.90 -16.55 0.87
CA VAL A 126 -4.45 -16.33 0.92
C VAL A 126 -4.01 -15.21 -0.03
N THR A 127 -4.68 -15.05 -1.18
CA THR A 127 -4.45 -13.92 -2.07
C THR A 127 -4.75 -12.59 -1.38
N LYS A 128 -5.87 -12.50 -0.63
CA LYS A 128 -6.16 -11.31 0.17
C LYS A 128 -5.07 -11.02 1.19
N MET A 129 -4.60 -12.05 1.91
CA MET A 129 -3.53 -11.89 2.90
C MET A 129 -2.24 -11.39 2.24
N ALA A 130 -1.85 -11.97 1.11
CA ALA A 130 -0.67 -11.53 0.36
C ALA A 130 -0.78 -10.06 -0.09
N LEU A 131 -1.93 -9.65 -0.63
CA LEU A 131 -2.15 -8.26 -1.04
C LEU A 131 -2.06 -7.30 0.15
N ASN A 132 -2.69 -7.62 1.28
CA ASN A 132 -2.60 -6.80 2.49
C ASN A 132 -1.17 -6.70 3.02
N ILE A 133 -0.36 -7.78 2.91
CA ILE A 133 1.05 -7.76 3.29
C ILE A 133 1.84 -6.84 2.36
N LEU A 134 1.62 -6.92 1.04
CA LEU A 134 2.31 -6.09 0.05
C LEU A 134 2.00 -4.61 0.27
N SER A 135 0.71 -4.25 0.30
CA SER A 135 0.28 -2.86 0.44
C SER A 135 0.69 -2.28 1.80
N THR A 136 0.39 -2.97 2.89
CA THR A 136 0.78 -2.51 4.24
C THR A 136 2.29 -2.44 4.40
N GLY A 137 3.03 -3.44 3.93
CA GLY A 137 4.48 -3.48 3.99
C GLY A 137 5.13 -2.33 3.23
N ALA A 138 4.65 -2.05 2.02
CA ALA A 138 5.10 -0.90 1.22
C ALA A 138 4.81 0.42 1.95
N MET A 139 3.61 0.59 2.50
CA MET A 139 3.23 1.84 3.21
C MET A 139 4.02 2.04 4.51
N VAL A 140 4.37 0.96 5.21
CA VAL A 140 5.31 1.01 6.34
C VAL A 140 6.69 1.50 5.89
N LYS A 141 7.21 0.98 4.76
CA LYS A 141 8.49 1.40 4.18
C LYS A 141 8.48 2.85 3.67
N LEU A 142 7.32 3.36 3.26
CA LEU A 142 7.10 4.74 2.85
C LEU A 142 6.81 5.69 4.04
N GLY A 143 7.05 5.27 5.28
CA GLY A 143 6.90 6.13 6.46
C GLY A 143 5.46 6.51 6.81
N LYS A 144 4.45 5.77 6.33
CA LYS A 144 3.03 6.00 6.68
C LYS A 144 2.67 5.54 8.10
N VAL A 145 3.54 4.74 8.71
CA VAL A 145 3.34 4.08 10.01
C VAL A 145 4.52 4.39 10.94
N TYR A 146 4.24 4.62 12.22
CA TYR A 146 5.24 4.71 13.28
C TYR A 146 4.95 3.68 14.37
N GLY A 147 5.89 2.78 14.63
CA GLY A 147 5.63 1.60 15.44
C GLY A 147 4.53 0.74 14.80
N ASN A 148 3.38 0.63 15.47
CA ASN A 148 2.17 -0.02 14.95
C ASN A 148 1.00 0.97 14.75
N ARG A 149 1.28 2.27 14.70
CA ARG A 149 0.27 3.33 14.52
C ARG A 149 0.35 3.93 13.13
N MET A 150 -0.79 4.01 12.45
CA MET A 150 -0.93 4.78 11.22
C MET A 150 -0.89 6.26 11.59
N VAL A 151 0.25 6.92 11.37
CA VAL A 151 0.48 8.33 11.75
C VAL A 151 0.19 9.29 10.60
N ASP A 152 -0.02 8.77 9.40
CA ASP A 152 -0.45 9.54 8.23
C ASP A 152 -1.98 9.46 8.12
N VAL A 153 -2.68 10.31 8.87
CA VAL A 153 -4.14 10.32 9.02
C VAL A 153 -4.72 11.65 8.56
N ALA A 154 -5.65 11.60 7.61
CA ALA A 154 -6.38 12.76 7.13
C ALA A 154 -7.52 13.08 8.12
N VAL A 155 -7.36 14.13 8.93
CA VAL A 155 -8.35 14.53 9.94
C VAL A 155 -9.50 15.32 9.28
N THR A 156 -10.38 14.61 8.57
CA THR A 156 -11.49 15.23 7.79
C THR A 156 -12.85 15.18 8.50
N ASN A 157 -12.97 14.40 9.58
CA ASN A 157 -14.22 14.26 10.33
C ASN A 157 -13.96 13.97 11.81
N LYS A 158 -15.03 14.04 12.62
CA LYS A 158 -14.97 13.84 14.08
C LYS A 158 -14.36 12.50 14.50
N LYS A 159 -14.63 11.41 13.76
CA LYS A 159 -14.08 10.07 14.03
C LYS A 159 -12.56 10.04 13.81
N LEU A 160 -12.08 10.64 12.71
CA LEU A 160 -10.66 10.70 12.40
C LEU A 160 -9.91 11.68 13.32
N HIS A 161 -10.58 12.73 13.78
CA HIS A 161 -10.04 13.62 14.81
C HIS A 161 -9.84 12.88 16.14
N ASP A 162 -10.84 12.13 16.62
CA ASP A 162 -10.68 11.34 17.84
C ASP A 162 -9.59 10.27 17.71
N ARG A 163 -9.50 9.62 16.54
CA ARG A 163 -8.40 8.70 16.23
C ARG A 163 -7.03 9.39 16.30
N ALA A 164 -6.89 10.58 15.73
CA ALA A 164 -5.64 11.35 15.77
C ALA A 164 -5.23 11.65 17.23
N LEU A 165 -6.16 12.12 18.06
CA LEU A 165 -5.90 12.37 19.48
C LEU A 165 -5.48 11.09 20.24
N ARG A 166 -6.12 9.96 19.95
CA ARG A 166 -5.73 8.66 20.53
C ARG A 166 -4.31 8.26 20.14
N ILE A 167 -3.94 8.45 18.87
CA ILE A 167 -2.57 8.15 18.42
C ILE A 167 -1.55 9.03 19.14
N LEU A 168 -1.80 10.34 19.24
CA LEU A 168 -0.93 11.25 19.98
C LEU A 168 -0.82 10.85 21.46
N LYS A 169 -1.95 10.55 22.11
CA LYS A 169 -1.97 10.10 23.51
C LYS A 169 -1.25 8.76 23.71
N ASP A 170 -1.35 7.84 22.76
CA ASP A 170 -0.69 6.53 22.85
C ASP A 170 0.83 6.61 22.63
N LEU A 171 1.32 7.64 21.94
CA LEU A 171 2.73 7.84 21.59
C LEU A 171 3.42 8.94 22.41
N THR A 172 2.68 9.65 23.25
CA THR A 172 3.19 10.74 24.10
C THR A 172 2.63 10.57 25.52
N ASN A 173 3.09 11.39 26.46
CA ASN A 173 2.54 11.43 27.82
C ASN A 173 1.56 12.60 28.04
N LEU A 174 1.01 13.15 26.96
CA LEU A 174 0.17 14.33 26.99
C LEU A 174 -1.27 14.02 27.44
N SER A 175 -1.92 15.00 28.06
CA SER A 175 -3.36 14.96 28.30
C SER A 175 -4.13 15.02 26.97
N ARG A 176 -5.43 14.70 26.99
CA ARG A 176 -6.26 14.81 25.78
C ARG A 176 -6.36 16.26 25.28
N GLU A 177 -6.35 17.22 26.20
CA GLU A 177 -6.40 18.65 25.90
C GLU A 177 -5.09 19.10 25.24
N ASP A 178 -3.94 18.73 25.81
CA ASP A 178 -2.63 19.03 25.22
C ASP A 178 -2.44 18.36 23.85
N CYS A 179 -2.93 17.13 23.68
CA CYS A 179 -2.94 16.46 22.37
C CYS A 179 -3.78 17.26 21.35
N ALA A 180 -4.91 17.84 21.76
CA ALA A 180 -5.74 18.65 20.87
C ALA A 180 -5.04 19.94 20.48
N HIS A 181 -4.41 20.63 21.43
CA HIS A 181 -3.59 21.80 21.15
C HIS A 181 -2.42 21.50 20.21
N LEU A 182 -1.70 20.40 20.46
CA LEU A 182 -0.59 19.97 19.61
C LEU A 182 -1.08 19.60 18.20
N LEU A 183 -2.20 18.90 18.09
CA LEU A 183 -2.78 18.54 16.80
C LEU A 183 -3.16 19.80 15.99
N GLU A 184 -3.80 20.79 16.60
CA GLU A 184 -4.14 22.03 15.90
C GLU A 184 -2.90 22.84 15.52
N ARG A 185 -1.89 22.92 16.39
CA ARG A 185 -0.60 23.58 16.08
C ARG A 185 0.16 22.92 14.93
N SER A 186 -0.04 21.63 14.71
CA SER A 186 0.55 20.90 13.57
C SER A 186 -0.23 21.06 12.26
N GLY A 187 -1.33 21.83 12.24
CA GLY A 187 -2.23 21.87 11.09
C GLY A 187 -2.97 20.54 10.89
N ARG A 188 -3.29 19.85 12.00
CA ARG A 188 -3.98 18.56 12.05
C ARG A 188 -3.24 17.40 11.39
N GLN A 189 -1.91 17.44 11.43
CA GLN A 189 -1.05 16.38 10.90
C GLN A 189 -0.39 15.63 12.05
N VAL A 190 -0.87 14.42 12.34
CA VAL A 190 -0.37 13.60 13.48
C VAL A 190 1.14 13.37 13.40
N LYS A 191 1.66 13.07 12.21
CA LYS A 191 3.10 12.88 11.97
C LYS A 191 3.93 14.12 12.36
N LEU A 192 3.47 15.31 11.96
CA LEU A 192 4.12 16.58 12.27
C LEU A 192 3.99 16.92 13.76
N ALA A 193 2.80 16.73 14.34
CA ALA A 193 2.57 16.89 15.78
C ALA A 193 3.56 16.08 16.62
N LEU A 194 3.78 14.80 16.28
CA LEU A 194 4.76 13.95 16.96
C LEU A 194 6.20 14.46 16.81
N LEU A 195 6.58 14.91 15.61
CA LEU A 195 7.91 15.50 15.40
C LEU A 195 8.09 16.75 16.27
N MET A 196 7.15 17.69 16.23
CA MET A 196 7.18 18.93 17.02
C MET A 196 7.30 18.61 18.52
N TYR A 197 6.53 17.64 19.01
CA TYR A 197 6.57 17.22 20.42
C TYR A 197 7.95 16.69 20.85
N TRP A 198 8.59 15.84 20.04
CA TRP A 198 9.87 15.22 20.43
C TRP A 198 11.10 16.07 20.13
N THR A 199 11.01 17.02 19.20
CA THR A 199 12.15 17.86 18.78
C THR A 199 12.09 19.27 19.33
N GLY A 200 10.91 19.76 19.70
CA GLY A 200 10.68 21.15 20.08
C GLY A 200 10.58 22.12 18.90
N LEU A 201 10.72 21.63 17.66
CA LEU A 201 10.57 22.44 16.45
C LEU A 201 9.16 23.04 16.34
N ASP A 202 9.07 24.21 15.72
CA ASP A 202 7.78 24.77 15.35
C ASP A 202 7.16 24.06 14.13
N GLN A 203 5.97 24.51 13.72
CA GLN A 203 5.24 23.89 12.61
C GLN A 203 5.98 23.99 11.28
N VAL A 204 6.60 25.14 10.99
CA VAL A 204 7.24 25.42 9.70
C VAL A 204 8.58 24.68 9.63
N GLU A 205 9.38 24.79 10.69
CA GLU A 205 10.64 24.08 10.84
C GLU A 205 10.43 22.56 10.80
N GLY A 206 9.45 22.06 11.57
CA GLY A 206 9.12 20.64 11.61
C GLY A 206 8.62 20.10 10.26
N ALA A 207 7.80 20.86 9.54
CA ALA A 207 7.33 20.47 8.22
C ALA A 207 8.47 20.40 7.20
N SER A 208 9.36 21.40 7.19
CA SER A 208 10.55 21.40 6.35
C SER A 208 11.46 20.22 6.67
N PHE A 209 11.68 19.95 7.96
CA PHE A 209 12.54 18.87 8.41
C PHE A 209 11.96 17.47 8.09
N LEU A 210 10.64 17.28 8.20
CA LEU A 210 9.99 16.06 7.71
C LEU A 210 10.19 15.88 6.21
N GLN A 211 10.02 16.94 5.41
CA GLN A 211 10.17 16.86 3.96
C GLN A 211 11.60 16.48 3.55
N GLN A 212 12.62 17.05 4.20
CA GLN A 212 14.03 16.69 3.99
C GLN A 212 14.32 15.22 4.29
N ASN A 213 13.54 14.60 5.18
CA ASN A 213 13.65 13.20 5.55
C ASN A 213 12.57 12.32 4.89
N GLN A 214 12.17 12.66 3.65
CA GLN A 214 11.21 11.90 2.84
C GLN A 214 9.86 11.66 3.54
N SER A 215 9.47 12.54 4.46
CA SER A 215 8.26 12.41 5.27
C SER A 215 8.18 11.11 6.09
N ASP A 216 9.32 10.49 6.41
CA ASP A 216 9.43 9.39 7.37
C ASP A 216 9.79 9.95 8.76
N LEU A 217 8.88 9.78 9.71
CA LEU A 217 9.05 10.26 11.08
C LEU A 217 10.22 9.59 11.81
N ARG A 218 10.47 8.30 11.56
CA ARG A 218 11.58 7.58 12.19
C ARG A 218 12.91 8.12 11.65
N ALA A 219 13.01 8.29 10.34
CA ALA A 219 14.21 8.85 9.71
C ALA A 219 14.49 10.27 10.21
N ALA A 220 13.45 11.12 10.25
CA ALA A 220 13.57 12.48 10.80
C ALA A 220 14.09 12.48 12.24
N LEU A 221 13.51 11.68 13.14
CA LEU A 221 13.96 11.63 14.54
C LEU A 221 15.39 11.11 14.71
N GLN A 222 15.84 10.19 13.85
CA GLN A 222 17.22 9.71 13.85
C GLN A 222 18.19 10.82 13.40
N SER A 223 17.86 11.53 12.31
CA SER A 223 18.63 12.68 11.82
C SER A 223 18.71 13.80 12.87
N TRP A 224 17.59 14.10 13.54
CA TRP A 224 17.53 15.11 14.60
C TRP A 224 18.48 14.79 15.75
N LYS A 225 18.50 13.53 16.22
CA LYS A 225 19.40 13.09 17.30
C LYS A 225 20.86 13.24 16.92
N GLN A 226 21.22 12.94 15.68
CA GLN A 226 22.61 13.09 15.20
C GLN A 226 23.03 14.56 15.16
N THR A 227 22.13 15.45 14.74
CA THR A 227 22.38 16.90 14.67
C THR A 227 22.43 17.55 16.06
N SER A 228 21.68 17.01 17.02
CA SER A 228 21.57 17.54 18.39
C SER A 228 22.63 16.99 19.36
N THR A 229 23.39 15.96 18.94
CA THR A 229 24.50 15.44 19.75
C THR A 229 25.77 16.22 19.40
N PRO A 230 26.44 16.91 20.35
CA PRO A 230 27.66 17.65 20.03
C PRO A 230 28.69 16.71 19.43
N SER A 231 29.26 17.06 18.28
CA SER A 231 30.43 16.36 17.76
C SER A 231 31.52 16.42 18.84
N LYS A 232 31.85 15.28 19.45
CA LYS A 232 33.12 15.12 20.14
C LYS A 232 34.22 15.10 19.07
N LEU A 233 34.54 16.28 18.54
CA LEU A 233 35.77 16.53 17.80
C LEU A 233 36.82 16.86 18.86
N ASN A 234 37.73 15.90 19.03
CA ASN A 234 39.03 16.08 19.68
C ASN A 234 39.87 17.13 18.94
#